data_AF-A0A2W4R6F9-F1
#
_entry.id   AF-A0A2W4R6F9-F1
#
_cell.length_a   1.000
_cell.length_b   1.000
_cell.length_c   1.000
_cell.angle_alpha   90.00
_cell.angle_beta   90.00
_cell.angle_gamma   90.00
#
_symmetry.space_group_name_H-M   'P 1'
#
loop_
_entity.id
_entity.type
_entity.pdbx_description
1 polymer ?
#
loop_
_entity_poly.entity_id
_entity_poly.type
_entity_poly.pdbx_seq_one_letter_code
_entity_poly.pdbx_strand_id
1 'polypeptide(L)'
;MEARNAMRQNDDTTPELAATGAASGDAVVDDEPVRHRLTLRGKNYAHLPHAARWLRVVRGEAWATFAGRDYIIQAGEALALLSRRRDHAVVSSATRATVEIEVEL
;
A
#
# COMPACT_ATOMS: atom_id res chain seq x y z
N MET A 1 -24.75 -67.75 -32.51
CA MET A 1 -23.84 -68.66 -31.79
C MET A 1 -22.64 -67.82 -31.39
N GLU A 2 -22.30 -67.87 -30.09
CA GLU A 2 -21.62 -66.82 -29.34
C GLU A 2 -20.10 -66.72 -29.56
N ALA A 3 -19.58 -65.56 -29.13
CA ALA A 3 -18.33 -65.36 -28.39
C ALA A 3 -17.01 -65.24 -29.20
N ARG A 4 -16.33 -64.08 -29.12
CA ARG A 4 -15.39 -63.73 -28.03
C ARG A 4 -14.55 -62.48 -28.38
N ASN A 5 -14.56 -61.53 -27.45
CA ASN A 5 -13.52 -60.55 -27.21
C ASN A 5 -12.11 -61.18 -27.20
N ALA A 6 -11.11 -60.49 -27.76
CA ALA A 6 -9.73 -60.60 -27.29
C ALA A 6 -8.94 -59.31 -27.62
N MET A 7 -8.65 -58.58 -26.54
CA MET A 7 -7.81 -57.40 -26.41
C MET A 7 -6.33 -57.81 -26.33
N ARG A 8 -5.43 -57.17 -27.10
CA ARG A 8 -3.96 -57.02 -26.87
C ARG A 8 -3.49 -55.80 -27.69
N GLN A 9 -3.30 -54.62 -27.09
CA GLN A 9 -2.09 -54.09 -26.43
C GLN A 9 -0.79 -54.22 -27.25
N ASN A 10 -0.21 -53.06 -27.59
CA ASN A 10 1.21 -52.66 -27.61
C ASN A 10 1.27 -51.30 -28.35
N ASP A 11 1.31 -50.17 -27.62
CA ASP A 11 2.51 -49.44 -27.19
C ASP A 11 3.32 -48.85 -28.34
N ASP A 12 3.24 -47.51 -28.48
CA ASP A 12 4.35 -46.55 -28.65
C ASP A 12 3.84 -45.29 -29.35
N THR A 13 3.67 -44.18 -28.62
CA THR A 13 4.33 -42.89 -28.92
C THR A 13 3.91 -41.79 -27.94
N THR A 14 4.88 -41.35 -27.14
CA THR A 14 5.16 -39.95 -26.73
C THR A 14 4.09 -39.17 -25.96
N PRO A 15 4.31 -38.78 -24.68
CA PRO A 15 3.53 -37.72 -24.06
C PRO A 15 3.96 -36.37 -24.63
N GLU A 16 3.12 -35.78 -25.49
CA GLU A 16 3.25 -34.38 -25.89
C GLU A 16 2.89 -33.50 -24.67
N LEU A 17 3.93 -32.98 -24.00
CA LEU A 17 3.82 -31.94 -22.99
C LEU A 17 3.23 -30.69 -23.65
N ALA A 18 1.89 -30.57 -23.61
CA ALA A 18 1.21 -29.35 -23.99
C ALA A 18 1.61 -28.24 -23.01
N ALA A 19 2.38 -27.31 -23.55
CA ALA A 19 2.86 -26.12 -22.89
C ALA A 19 1.71 -25.31 -22.26
N THR A 20 1.86 -25.05 -20.96
CA THR A 20 1.78 -23.71 -20.37
C THR A 20 0.60 -22.84 -20.80
N GLY A 21 -0.56 -23.10 -20.21
CA GLY A 21 -1.62 -22.10 -20.04
C GLY A 21 -1.64 -21.61 -18.59
N ALA A 22 -0.56 -20.97 -18.13
CA ALA A 22 -0.65 -20.16 -16.92
C ALA A 22 -1.56 -18.98 -17.27
N ALA A 23 -2.86 -19.12 -17.00
CA ALA A 23 -3.71 -17.97 -16.76
C ALA A 23 -3.14 -17.30 -15.51
N SER A 24 -2.14 -16.45 -15.71
CA SER A 24 -1.76 -15.43 -14.77
C SER A 24 -3.01 -14.61 -14.57
N GLY A 25 -3.79 -14.97 -13.54
CA GLY A 25 -4.83 -14.10 -13.04
C GLY A 25 -4.15 -12.76 -12.83
N ASP A 26 -4.59 -11.77 -13.59
CA ASP A 26 -4.27 -10.39 -13.30
C ASP A 26 -4.92 -10.15 -11.93
N ALA A 27 -4.14 -10.40 -10.88
CA ALA A 27 -4.56 -10.13 -9.53
C ALA A 27 -4.71 -8.61 -9.50
N VAL A 28 -5.95 -8.16 -9.68
CA VAL A 28 -6.36 -6.81 -9.31
C VAL A 28 -6.06 -6.74 -7.81
N VAL A 29 -4.87 -6.25 -7.48
CA VAL A 29 -4.55 -5.87 -6.11
C VAL A 29 -5.40 -4.64 -5.88
N ASP A 30 -6.56 -4.83 -5.24
CA ASP A 30 -7.27 -3.73 -4.60
C ASP A 30 -6.28 -3.13 -3.59
N ASP A 31 -5.63 -2.04 -4.01
CA ASP A 31 -4.69 -1.28 -3.19
C ASP A 31 -5.52 -0.50 -2.16
N GLU A 32 -6.03 -1.21 -1.15
CA GLU A 32 -6.73 -0.58 -0.04
C GLU A 32 -5.77 0.41 0.64
N PRO A 33 -6.21 1.66 0.89
CA PRO A 33 -5.35 2.68 1.46
C PRO A 33 -4.80 2.23 2.82
N VAL A 34 -3.48 2.15 2.93
CA VAL A 34 -2.83 1.69 4.18
C VAL A 34 -2.70 2.88 5.12
N ARG A 35 -3.33 2.77 6.30
CA ARG A 35 -3.27 3.79 7.34
C ARG A 35 -2.25 3.43 8.41
N HIS A 36 -1.28 4.31 8.59
CA HIS A 36 -0.29 4.22 9.65
C HIS A 36 -0.54 5.25 10.74
N ARG A 37 -0.40 4.84 12.00
CA ARG A 37 -0.43 5.74 13.16
C ARG A 37 0.98 6.03 13.62
N LEU A 38 1.31 7.32 13.75
CA LEU A 38 2.61 7.80 14.21
C LEU A 38 2.43 8.64 15.46
N THR A 39 3.28 8.43 16.45
CA THR A 39 3.35 9.25 17.67
C THR A 39 4.66 10.04 17.65
N LEU A 40 4.57 11.35 17.54
CA LEU A 40 5.73 12.24 17.58
C LEU A 40 5.82 12.88 18.96
N ARG A 41 6.87 12.53 19.71
CA ARG A 41 7.18 13.19 20.98
C ARG A 41 7.79 14.57 20.71
N GLY A 42 7.62 15.50 21.64
CA GLY A 42 8.11 16.88 21.48
C GLY A 42 9.57 16.93 21.01
N LYS A 43 9.84 17.79 20.02
CA LYS A 43 11.10 17.95 19.27
C LYS A 43 11.44 16.87 18.23
N ASN A 44 10.63 15.82 18.08
CA ASN A 44 10.81 14.86 17.00
C ASN A 44 10.03 15.26 15.75
N TYR A 45 10.51 14.83 14.59
CA TYR A 45 9.85 14.97 13.31
C TYR A 45 9.88 13.64 12.55
N ALA A 46 8.99 13.49 11.58
CA ALA A 46 8.95 12.36 10.65
C ALA A 46 8.93 12.86 9.22
N HIS A 47 9.68 12.17 8.35
CA HIS A 47 9.54 12.29 6.91
C HIS A 47 8.47 11.32 6.45
N LEU A 48 7.47 11.85 5.76
CA LEU A 48 6.43 11.01 5.16
C LEU A 48 6.91 10.50 3.79
N PRO A 49 6.56 9.26 3.42
CA PRO A 49 6.85 8.74 2.09
C PRO A 49 6.18 9.62 1.04
N HIS A 50 6.74 9.67 -0.18
CA HIS A 50 6.07 10.32 -1.30
C HIS A 50 4.68 9.72 -1.61
N ALA A 51 4.49 8.43 -1.30
CA ALA A 51 3.20 7.77 -1.42
C ALA A 51 2.13 8.35 -0.48
N ALA A 52 2.51 9.08 0.59
CA ALA A 52 1.53 9.63 1.53
C ALA A 52 0.56 10.57 0.83
N ARG A 53 -0.73 10.24 0.91
CA ARG A 53 -1.83 10.96 0.27
C ARG A 53 -2.53 11.90 1.24
N TRP A 54 -2.57 11.52 2.51
CA TRP A 54 -3.25 12.25 3.57
C TRP A 54 -2.49 12.19 4.89
N LEU A 55 -2.60 13.27 5.65
CA LEU A 55 -2.19 13.35 7.04
C LEU A 55 -3.35 13.89 7.89
N ARG A 56 -3.68 13.22 8.99
CA ARG A 56 -4.68 13.67 9.96
C ARG A 56 -4.06 13.76 11.34
N VAL A 57 -4.30 14.85 12.05
CA VAL A 57 -3.89 14.95 13.46
C VAL A 57 -5.00 14.36 14.31
N VAL A 58 -4.71 13.29 15.04
CA VAL A 58 -5.67 12.66 15.94
C VAL A 58 -5.67 13.35 17.30
N ARG A 59 -4.50 13.75 17.77
CA ARG A 59 -4.34 14.40 19.07
C ARG A 59 -3.16 15.37 19.04
N GLY A 60 -3.34 16.54 19.64
CA GLY A 60 -2.32 17.58 19.74
C GLY A 60 -2.36 18.53 18.54
N GLU A 61 -1.23 19.18 18.28
CA GLU A 61 -1.06 20.14 17.20
C GLU A 61 0.22 19.77 16.44
N ALA A 62 0.13 19.66 15.11
CA ALA A 62 1.25 19.33 14.25
C ALA A 62 1.65 20.53 13.39
N TRP A 63 2.96 20.68 13.16
CA TRP A 63 3.49 21.48 12.07
C TRP A 63 3.86 20.56 10.92
N ALA A 64 3.43 20.88 9.70
CA ALA A 64 3.78 20.15 8.49
C ALA A 64 4.35 21.09 7.43
N THR A 65 5.48 20.71 6.84
CA THR A 65 6.04 21.37 5.66
C THR A 65 5.85 20.46 4.46
N PHE A 66 5.15 20.94 3.43
CA PHE A 66 4.88 20.20 2.21
C PHE A 66 4.81 21.13 0.99
N ALA A 67 5.44 20.72 -0.12
CA ALA A 67 5.52 21.50 -1.35
C ALA A 67 6.00 22.96 -1.15
N GLY A 68 6.96 23.15 -0.23
CA GLY A 68 7.52 24.47 0.09
C GLY A 68 6.60 25.38 0.90
N ARG A 69 5.54 24.83 1.50
CA ARG A 69 4.58 25.57 2.33
C ARG A 69 4.48 24.93 3.71
N ASP A 70 4.23 25.77 4.70
CA ASP A 70 4.06 25.37 6.09
C ASP A 70 2.57 25.39 6.48
N TYR A 71 2.18 24.41 7.28
CA TYR A 71 0.82 24.20 7.77
C TYR A 71 0.84 23.90 9.26
N ILE A 72 -0.06 24.53 10.02
CA ILE A 72 -0.41 24.11 11.38
C ILE A 72 -1.71 23.33 11.29
N ILE A 73 -1.75 22.13 11.85
CA ILE A 73 -2.88 21.21 11.75
C ILE A 73 -3.30 20.83 13.16
N GLN A 74 -4.55 21.13 13.50
CA GLN A 74 -5.13 20.88 14.82
C GLN A 74 -5.71 19.48 14.92
N ALA A 75 -5.94 19.00 16.14
CA ALA A 75 -6.63 17.73 16.37
C ALA A 75 -8.00 17.69 15.68
N GLY A 76 -8.24 16.62 14.91
CA GLY A 76 -9.42 16.44 14.07
C GLY A 76 -9.26 16.98 12.64
N GLU A 77 -8.28 17.84 12.40
CA GLU A 77 -7.99 18.36 11.07
C GLU A 77 -7.07 17.44 10.28
N ALA A 78 -7.10 17.62 8.97
CA ALA A 78 -6.34 16.81 8.05
C ALA A 78 -5.89 17.61 6.83
N LEU A 79 -4.74 17.23 6.30
CA LEU A 79 -4.05 17.84 5.17
C LEU A 79 -3.91 16.80 4.06
N ALA A 80 -4.43 17.15 2.87
CA ALA A 80 -4.20 16.37 1.66
C ALA A 80 -2.80 16.66 1.10
N LEU A 81 -2.04 15.61 0.80
CA LEU A 81 -0.65 15.66 0.32
C LEU A 81 -0.57 15.38 -1.18
N LEU A 82 -1.46 16.02 -1.95
CA LEU A 82 -1.58 15.80 -3.39
C LEU A 82 -0.58 16.68 -4.15
N SER A 83 0.66 16.20 -4.35
CA SER A 83 1.62 16.83 -5.26
C SER A 83 1.86 15.99 -6.51
N ARG A 84 1.96 16.65 -7.67
CA ARG A 84 2.41 16.04 -8.92
C ARG A 84 3.92 15.79 -8.95
N ARG A 85 4.65 16.41 -8.02
CA ARG A 85 6.09 16.22 -7.85
C ARG A 85 6.31 15.19 -6.74
N ARG A 86 7.47 14.52 -6.78
CA ARG A 86 7.90 13.58 -5.74
C ARG A 86 8.30 14.30 -4.44
N ASP A 87 7.42 15.17 -3.96
CA ASP A 87 7.64 15.97 -2.77
C ASP A 87 7.42 15.11 -1.52
N HIS A 88 8.30 15.27 -0.54
CA HIS A 88 8.15 14.66 0.78
C HIS A 88 7.53 15.67 1.73
N ALA A 89 6.57 15.23 2.54
CA ALA A 89 6.10 16.01 3.67
C ALA A 89 7.00 15.75 4.89
N VAL A 90 7.33 16.79 5.64
CA VAL A 90 7.95 16.68 6.96
C VAL A 90 6.91 17.12 7.97
N VAL A 91 6.69 16.31 9.00
CA VAL A 91 5.75 16.62 10.07
C VAL A 91 6.43 16.55 11.43
N SER A 92 6.14 17.50 12.30
CA SER A 92 6.63 17.57 13.68
C SER A 92 5.50 17.97 14.63
N SER A 93 5.72 17.80 15.93
CA SER A 93 4.86 18.47 16.92
C SER A 93 5.08 19.98 16.83
N ALA A 94 4.00 20.75 16.74
CA ALA A 94 4.08 22.21 16.77
C ALA A 94 4.45 22.76 18.17
N THR A 95 4.33 21.92 19.20
CA THR A 95 4.64 22.26 20.59
C THR A 95 5.66 21.29 21.18
N ARG A 96 5.97 21.44 22.48
CA ARG A 96 6.73 20.42 23.23
C ARG A 96 5.88 19.20 23.61
N ALA A 97 4.58 19.22 23.35
CA ALA A 97 3.69 18.11 23.66
C ALA A 97 3.86 16.96 22.65
N THR A 98 3.35 15.79 23.03
CA THR A 98 3.23 14.66 22.11
C THR A 98 2.05 14.89 21.16
N VAL A 99 2.26 14.63 19.87
CA VAL A 99 1.21 14.65 18.84
C VAL A 99 1.05 13.25 18.27
N GLU A 100 -0.20 12.86 18.00
CA GLU A 100 -0.53 11.62 17.32
C GLU A 100 -1.14 11.95 15.97
N ILE A 101 -0.60 11.35 14.92
CA ILE A 101 -1.05 11.55 13.55
C ILE A 101 -1.37 10.21 12.90
N GLU A 102 -2.29 10.24 11.95
CA GLU A 102 -2.56 9.17 11.01
C GLU A 102 -2.11 9.61 9.62
N VAL A 103 -1.46 8.70 8.91
CA VAL A 103 -0.97 8.92 7.56
C VAL A 103 -1.54 7.81 6.68
N GLU A 104 -2.15 8.20 5.58
CA GLU A 104 -2.64 7.28 4.55
C GLU A 104 -1.63 7.27 3.40
N LEU A 105 -1.14 6.07 3.05
CA LEU A 105 -0.29 5.83 1.87
C LEU A 105 -1.16 5.37 0.70
#